data_AF-A0A2K5DVX5-F1
#
_entry.id   AF-A0A2K5DVX5-F1
#
_cell.length_a   1.000
_cell.length_b   1.000
_cell.length_c   1.000
_cell.angle_alpha   90.00
_cell.angle_beta   90.00
_cell.angle_gamma   90.00
#
_symmetry.space_group_name_H-M   'P 1'
#
loop_
_entity.id
_entity.type
_entity.pdbx_description
1 polymer ?
#
loop_
_entity_poly.entity_id
_entity_poly.type
_entity_poly.pdbx_seq_one_letter_code
_entity_poly.pdbx_strand_id
1 'polypeptide(L)'
;MWAGPGPAVTLALVLAVAWAMELKPTAPPIFTGRPFVVAWDVPTQDCGPRLKVPLDLNAFDVQASPNEGFVNQNITIFYRDRLGLYPRFDSAGRSVHGGVPQNGSLWAHLDMLRDHVKHYIRTPEPAGLAVIDWEDWRPVWVRNWQDKDVYRRSSRQLVASRHPDWQADRVVKQAQYEFECAARQFMLETLRYVKAVRPRHLWGFYLFPDCYNHDYVQNRESYTGRCPDVEVARNDQLAWLWANSTALFPSVYLEETLASSAHGRNFVRFRVQEALRVAHTHHANYALPVYVFTRPTYSRRLRGLSEMDLISTIGESAALGAAGVILWGDAGYTTSTETCQYLKDYLTRLLVPYVVNVSWATQYCSWAQCHGHGRCVRRNPSASTFLHLSANSFRLVPGRAPGEPQLRPVGNLSSADRHHLQTHFRCQCYLGWGGEQCQWDHRQAAGRASEAWAGSHLTSLLALAALAFSWTL
;
A
#
# COMPACT_ATOMS: atom_id res chain seq x y z
N MET A 1 1.13 39.02 39.11
CA MET A 1 0.37 38.83 37.86
C MET A 1 1.32 38.26 36.83
N TRP A 2 1.18 36.98 36.49
CA TRP A 2 2.01 36.38 35.43
C TRP A 2 1.42 36.86 34.10
N ALA A 3 2.15 37.68 33.37
CA ALA A 3 1.75 38.11 32.04
C ALA A 3 1.64 36.86 31.16
N GLY A 4 0.43 36.56 30.69
CA GLY A 4 0.20 35.46 29.76
C GLY A 4 1.02 35.65 28.48
N PRO A 5 1.28 34.57 27.72
CA PRO A 5 1.98 34.66 26.46
C PRO A 5 1.29 35.68 25.55
N GLY A 6 2.06 36.64 25.03
CA GLY A 6 1.55 37.71 24.18
C GLY A 6 0.83 37.17 22.92
N PRO A 7 -0.02 37.97 22.26
CA PRO A 7 -0.91 37.55 21.17
C PRO A 7 -0.21 36.81 20.02
N ALA A 8 1.05 37.16 19.72
CA ALA A 8 1.85 36.46 18.70
C ALA A 8 2.28 35.05 19.15
N VAL A 9 2.60 34.87 20.43
CA VAL A 9 2.98 33.56 21.01
C VAL A 9 1.76 32.66 21.15
N THR A 10 0.61 33.21 21.54
CA THR A 10 -0.68 32.48 21.53
C THR A 10 -1.10 32.09 20.12
N LEU A 11 -0.98 32.99 19.13
CA LEU A 11 -1.27 32.66 17.73
C LEU A 11 -0.32 31.59 17.17
N ALA A 12 0.98 31.68 17.47
CA ALA A 12 1.95 30.67 17.05
C ALA A 12 1.68 29.30 17.71
N LEU A 13 1.29 29.28 18.98
CA LEU A 13 0.88 28.06 19.69
C LEU A 13 -0.41 27.47 19.10
N VAL A 14 -1.41 28.31 18.79
CA VAL A 14 -2.66 27.86 18.15
C VAL A 14 -2.41 27.30 16.76
N LEU A 15 -1.56 27.95 15.96
CA LEU A 15 -1.15 27.47 14.63
C LEU A 15 -0.35 26.16 14.74
N ALA A 16 0.56 26.03 15.70
CA ALA A 16 1.31 24.81 15.94
C ALA A 16 0.40 23.64 16.38
N VAL A 17 -0.60 23.91 17.23
CA VAL A 17 -1.59 22.91 17.66
C VAL A 17 -2.52 22.52 16.51
N ALA A 18 -2.97 23.49 15.70
CA ALA A 18 -3.79 23.23 14.51
C ALA A 18 -3.03 22.39 13.48
N TRP A 19 -1.74 22.68 13.25
CA TRP A 19 -0.86 21.88 12.40
C TRP A 19 -0.60 20.48 12.98
N ALA A 20 -0.52 20.34 14.30
CA ALA A 20 -0.37 19.05 14.97
C ALA A 20 -1.65 18.18 14.92
N MET A 21 -2.81 18.76 14.62
CA MET A 21 -4.07 18.03 14.47
C MET A 21 -4.29 17.49 13.05
N GLU A 22 -3.58 18.02 12.05
CA GLU A 22 -3.69 17.57 10.67
C GLU A 22 -2.88 16.29 10.42
N LEU A 23 -3.54 15.30 9.81
CA LEU A 23 -2.83 14.13 9.32
C LEU A 23 -1.94 14.54 8.15
N LYS A 24 -0.70 14.02 8.13
CA LYS A 24 0.22 14.17 6.99
C LYS A 24 -0.52 13.82 5.68
N PRO A 25 -0.46 14.71 4.67
CA PRO A 25 -1.20 14.52 3.43
C PRO A 25 -0.74 13.25 2.70
N THR A 26 -1.58 12.74 1.81
CA THR A 26 -1.27 11.56 0.98
C THR A 26 -1.42 11.87 -0.51
N ALA A 27 -0.92 11.00 -1.38
CA ALA A 27 -1.07 11.17 -2.82
C ALA A 27 -2.55 11.15 -3.23
N PRO A 28 -2.96 11.96 -4.23
CA PRO A 28 -4.31 11.89 -4.79
C PRO A 28 -4.55 10.53 -5.47
N PRO A 29 -5.82 10.09 -5.61
CA PRO A 29 -6.15 8.86 -6.31
C PRO A 29 -5.66 8.87 -7.76
N ILE A 30 -5.07 7.77 -8.22
CA ILE A 30 -4.48 7.66 -9.57
C ILE A 30 -5.38 7.01 -10.63
N PHE A 31 -6.55 6.48 -10.23
CA PHE A 31 -7.48 5.77 -11.11
C PHE A 31 -8.79 6.55 -11.30
N THR A 32 -9.89 6.09 -10.70
CA THR A 32 -11.26 6.61 -10.89
C THR A 32 -11.56 7.91 -10.14
N GLY A 33 -10.54 8.55 -9.55
CA GLY A 33 -10.72 9.69 -8.62
C GLY A 33 -11.30 9.29 -7.26
N ARG A 34 -11.60 8.01 -7.04
CA ARG A 34 -12.19 7.53 -5.79
C ARG A 34 -11.19 7.49 -4.63
N PRO A 35 -11.62 7.80 -3.39
CA PRO A 35 -10.75 7.75 -2.23
C PRO A 35 -10.19 6.36 -1.89
N PHE A 36 -10.97 5.33 -2.18
CA PHE A 36 -10.65 3.93 -1.94
C PHE A 36 -10.95 3.12 -3.21
N VAL A 37 -9.90 2.51 -3.76
CA VAL A 37 -9.95 1.72 -5.01
C VAL A 37 -10.09 0.24 -4.68
N VAL A 38 -10.98 -0.47 -5.35
CA VAL A 38 -11.02 -1.94 -5.32
C VAL A 38 -10.60 -2.48 -6.68
N ALA A 39 -9.45 -3.12 -6.73
CA ALA A 39 -8.92 -3.71 -7.95
C ALA A 39 -9.10 -5.23 -7.99
N TRP A 40 -9.38 -5.74 -9.19
CA TRP A 40 -9.46 -7.16 -9.50
C TRP A 40 -8.23 -7.60 -10.27
N ASP A 41 -7.37 -8.40 -9.64
CA ASP A 41 -6.16 -9.00 -10.23
C ASP A 41 -6.15 -10.52 -10.03
N VAL A 42 -7.28 -11.15 -10.37
CA VAL A 42 -7.47 -12.61 -10.33
C VAL A 42 -7.44 -13.11 -11.77
N PRO A 43 -6.81 -14.26 -12.07
CA PRO A 43 -6.60 -14.74 -13.44
C PRO A 43 -7.87 -15.36 -14.05
N THR A 44 -9.00 -14.63 -14.06
CA THR A 44 -10.32 -15.12 -14.50
C THR A 44 -10.60 -15.00 -16.00
N GLN A 45 -9.60 -14.68 -16.81
CA GLN A 45 -9.78 -14.33 -18.23
C GLN A 45 -10.30 -15.51 -19.06
N ASP A 46 -10.07 -16.74 -18.60
CA ASP A 46 -10.54 -17.96 -19.25
C ASP A 46 -11.99 -18.32 -18.95
N CYS A 47 -12.60 -17.77 -17.89
CA CYS A 47 -13.94 -18.16 -17.46
C CYS A 47 -14.98 -17.93 -18.58
N GLY A 48 -14.93 -16.78 -19.24
CA GLY A 48 -15.83 -16.46 -20.36
C GLY A 48 -15.53 -17.24 -21.65
N PRO A 49 -14.38 -17.01 -22.30
CA PRO A 49 -14.10 -17.55 -23.63
C PRO A 49 -13.93 -19.08 -23.65
N ARG A 50 -13.22 -19.65 -22.66
CA ARG A 50 -12.91 -21.09 -22.61
C ARG A 50 -14.00 -21.88 -21.87
N LEU A 51 -14.39 -21.43 -20.68
CA LEU A 51 -15.31 -22.17 -19.80
C LEU A 51 -16.78 -21.77 -19.93
N LYS A 52 -17.10 -20.79 -20.78
CA LYS A 52 -18.47 -20.32 -21.08
C LYS A 52 -19.23 -19.76 -19.87
N VAL A 53 -18.51 -19.29 -18.86
CA VAL A 53 -19.03 -18.63 -17.66
C VAL A 53 -18.49 -17.19 -17.60
N PRO A 54 -19.12 -16.21 -18.28
CA PRO A 54 -18.68 -14.82 -18.19
C PRO A 54 -18.90 -14.28 -16.78
N LEU A 55 -17.89 -13.59 -16.25
CA LEU A 55 -17.93 -12.86 -14.97
C LEU A 55 -18.14 -11.37 -15.25
N ASP A 56 -19.02 -10.72 -14.49
CA ASP A 56 -19.18 -9.26 -14.51
C ASP A 56 -18.25 -8.64 -13.46
N LEU A 57 -17.28 -7.85 -13.93
CA LEU A 57 -16.26 -7.21 -13.12
C LEU A 57 -16.38 -5.67 -13.15
N ASN A 58 -17.48 -5.12 -13.68
CA ASN A 58 -17.65 -3.67 -13.85
C ASN A 58 -17.79 -2.91 -12.52
N ALA A 59 -17.98 -3.62 -11.40
CA ALA A 59 -18.00 -3.03 -10.07
C ALA A 59 -16.59 -2.67 -9.52
N PHE A 60 -15.54 -3.26 -10.08
CA PHE A 60 -14.15 -3.00 -9.69
C PHE A 60 -13.61 -1.79 -10.44
N ASP A 61 -12.86 -0.93 -9.75
CA ASP A 61 -12.27 0.29 -10.31
C ASP A 61 -11.17 -0.01 -11.33
N VAL A 62 -10.50 -1.15 -11.15
CA VAL A 62 -9.40 -1.60 -12.01
C VAL A 62 -9.50 -3.10 -12.20
N GLN A 63 -9.32 -3.54 -13.45
CA GLN A 63 -9.27 -4.95 -13.83
C GLN A 63 -7.90 -5.25 -14.42
N ALA A 64 -7.24 -6.28 -13.88
CA ALA A 64 -5.91 -6.74 -14.29
C ALA A 64 -5.86 -8.28 -14.32
N SER A 65 -4.70 -8.81 -14.70
CA SER A 65 -4.42 -10.23 -14.73
C SER A 65 -2.99 -10.47 -14.28
N PRO A 66 -2.74 -11.42 -13.39
CA PRO A 66 -1.37 -11.80 -13.03
C PRO A 66 -0.67 -12.63 -14.13
N ASN A 67 -1.41 -13.07 -15.15
CA ASN A 67 -0.90 -13.94 -16.21
C ASN A 67 0.14 -13.22 -17.09
N GLU A 68 1.17 -13.95 -17.49
CA GLU A 68 2.35 -13.39 -18.19
C GLU A 68 2.01 -12.70 -19.52
N GLY A 69 1.04 -13.23 -20.26
CA GLY A 69 0.64 -12.70 -21.56
C GLY A 69 -0.14 -11.37 -21.50
N PHE A 70 -0.54 -10.92 -20.32
CA PHE A 70 -1.28 -9.68 -20.14
C PHE A 70 -0.30 -8.55 -19.77
N VAL A 71 -0.25 -7.54 -20.63
CA VAL A 71 0.69 -6.44 -20.53
C VAL A 71 -0.03 -5.11 -20.74
N ASN A 72 0.64 -4.01 -20.38
CA ASN A 72 0.14 -2.64 -20.44
C ASN A 72 -1.15 -2.46 -19.63
N GLN A 73 -1.17 -3.04 -18.44
CA GLN A 73 -2.30 -3.02 -17.52
C GLN A 73 -2.11 -1.93 -16.46
N ASN A 74 -3.23 -1.45 -15.90
CA ASN A 74 -3.23 -0.47 -14.81
C ASN A 74 -2.56 -0.99 -13.54
N ILE A 75 -2.47 -2.30 -13.37
CA ILE A 75 -1.72 -2.99 -12.32
C ILE A 75 -0.83 -4.00 -13.01
N THR A 76 0.47 -3.91 -12.76
CA THR A 76 1.47 -4.83 -13.31
C THR A 76 2.22 -5.49 -12.16
N ILE A 77 2.14 -6.82 -12.06
CA ILE A 77 2.94 -7.60 -11.11
C ILE A 77 4.16 -8.20 -11.82
N PHE A 78 5.34 -7.84 -11.33
CA PHE A 78 6.62 -8.37 -11.76
C PHE A 78 7.05 -9.51 -10.84
N TYR A 79 6.66 -10.74 -11.19
CA TYR A 79 7.17 -11.94 -10.54
C TYR A 79 8.68 -12.10 -10.75
N ARG A 80 9.31 -12.99 -9.97
CA ARG A 80 10.76 -13.25 -9.94
C ARG A 80 11.49 -13.36 -11.29
N ASP A 81 10.83 -13.82 -12.34
CA ASP A 81 11.43 -14.00 -13.68
C ASP A 81 11.11 -12.86 -14.67
N ARG A 82 10.35 -11.85 -14.23
CA ARG A 82 9.81 -10.78 -15.08
C ARG A 82 10.52 -9.44 -14.93
N LEU A 83 11.51 -9.31 -14.05
CA LEU A 83 12.17 -8.04 -13.77
C LEU A 83 13.65 -8.22 -13.40
N GLY A 84 14.54 -7.93 -14.36
CA GLY A 84 15.97 -8.05 -14.19
C GLY A 84 16.44 -9.49 -13.95
N LEU A 85 17.65 -9.63 -13.44
CA LEU A 85 18.28 -10.90 -13.07
C LEU A 85 18.25 -11.06 -11.55
N TYR A 86 17.11 -11.49 -11.00
CA TYR A 86 16.91 -11.62 -9.55
C TYR A 86 17.65 -12.87 -9.00
N PRO A 87 18.64 -12.73 -8.11
CA PRO A 87 19.39 -13.88 -7.57
C PRO A 87 18.50 -14.77 -6.70
N ARG A 88 18.42 -16.06 -7.01
CA ARG A 88 17.55 -17.02 -6.30
C ARG A 88 18.00 -18.47 -6.46
N PHE A 89 17.36 -19.36 -5.72
CA PHE A 89 17.47 -20.81 -5.97
C PHE A 89 16.21 -21.33 -6.68
N ASP A 90 16.38 -22.22 -7.65
CA ASP A 90 15.23 -22.90 -8.28
C ASP A 90 14.69 -24.04 -7.41
N SER A 91 13.62 -24.70 -7.86
CA SER A 91 13.00 -25.82 -7.12
C SER A 91 13.92 -27.04 -6.95
N ALA A 92 14.97 -27.16 -7.76
CA ALA A 92 16.00 -28.19 -7.63
C ALA A 92 17.17 -27.75 -6.72
N GLY A 93 17.08 -26.55 -6.12
CA GLY A 93 18.13 -25.98 -5.28
C GLY A 93 19.34 -25.46 -6.07
N ARG A 94 19.22 -25.29 -7.38
CA ARG A 94 20.30 -24.76 -8.22
C ARG A 94 20.33 -23.24 -8.14
N SER A 95 21.53 -22.69 -8.12
CA SER A 95 21.75 -21.25 -8.13
C SER A 95 21.31 -20.65 -9.47
N VAL A 96 20.45 -19.65 -9.41
CA VAL A 96 20.02 -18.82 -10.54
C VAL A 96 20.52 -17.40 -10.29
N HIS A 97 21.17 -16.80 -11.29
CA HIS A 97 21.77 -15.46 -11.21
C HIS A 97 22.66 -15.22 -9.97
N GLY A 98 23.41 -16.25 -9.54
CA GLY A 98 24.31 -16.18 -8.38
C GLY A 98 23.71 -16.71 -7.07
N GLY A 99 22.40 -16.97 -7.01
CA GLY A 99 21.73 -17.62 -5.87
C GLY A 99 21.48 -16.69 -4.69
N VAL A 100 22.50 -15.97 -4.25
CA VAL A 100 22.42 -14.97 -3.18
C VAL A 100 22.78 -13.58 -3.72
N PRO A 101 22.24 -12.48 -3.15
CA PRO A 101 22.46 -11.12 -3.66
C PRO A 101 23.94 -10.74 -3.81
N GLN A 102 24.78 -11.08 -2.83
CA GLN A 102 26.22 -10.74 -2.84
C GLN A 102 27.06 -11.55 -3.85
N ASN A 103 26.44 -12.49 -4.54
CA ASN A 103 27.06 -13.27 -5.62
C ASN A 103 26.40 -13.02 -6.99
N GLY A 104 25.35 -12.19 -7.04
CA GLY A 104 24.71 -11.75 -8.27
C GLY A 104 25.39 -10.52 -8.86
N SER A 105 25.38 -10.39 -10.19
CA SER A 105 25.85 -9.18 -10.86
C SER A 105 24.76 -8.11 -10.89
N LEU A 106 24.89 -7.09 -10.03
CA LEU A 106 23.95 -5.96 -10.01
C LEU A 106 23.95 -5.20 -11.34
N TRP A 107 25.10 -5.06 -11.99
CA TRP A 107 25.19 -4.37 -13.29
C TRP A 107 24.38 -5.11 -14.37
N ALA A 108 24.61 -6.42 -14.52
CA ALA A 108 23.85 -7.22 -15.48
C ALA A 108 22.34 -7.26 -15.15
N HIS A 109 21.99 -7.23 -13.86
CA HIS A 109 20.61 -7.10 -13.41
C HIS A 109 19.97 -5.80 -13.91
N LEU A 110 20.65 -4.66 -13.71
CA LEU A 110 20.15 -3.33 -14.08
C LEU A 110 20.02 -3.15 -15.61
N ASP A 111 20.93 -3.73 -16.39
CA ASP A 111 20.88 -3.68 -17.85
C ASP A 111 19.60 -4.32 -18.42
N MET A 112 19.11 -5.39 -17.79
CA MET A 112 17.88 -6.08 -18.20
C MET A 112 16.60 -5.33 -17.80
N LEU A 113 16.65 -4.43 -16.80
CA LEU A 113 15.45 -3.80 -16.26
C LEU A 113 14.68 -2.97 -17.28
N ARG A 114 15.37 -2.25 -18.16
CA ARG A 114 14.73 -1.35 -19.13
C ARG A 114 13.77 -2.10 -20.04
N ASP A 115 14.23 -3.21 -20.62
CA ASP A 115 13.45 -3.96 -21.59
C ASP A 115 12.31 -4.70 -20.92
N HIS A 116 12.55 -5.27 -19.73
CA HIS A 116 11.51 -5.90 -18.93
C HIS A 116 10.40 -4.90 -18.55
N VAL A 117 10.76 -3.71 -18.04
CA VAL A 117 9.79 -2.66 -17.70
C VAL A 117 9.01 -2.21 -18.94
N LYS A 118 9.68 -2.01 -20.08
CA LYS A 118 9.01 -1.60 -21.33
C LYS A 118 8.11 -2.68 -21.92
N HIS A 119 8.43 -3.96 -21.69
CA HIS A 119 7.60 -5.07 -22.14
C HIS A 119 6.23 -5.07 -21.45
N TYR A 120 6.23 -4.99 -20.11
CA TYR A 120 5.00 -5.06 -19.31
C TYR A 120 4.29 -3.70 -19.17
N ILE A 121 5.02 -2.58 -19.15
CA ILE A 121 4.47 -1.22 -19.07
C ILE A 121 4.90 -0.48 -20.34
N ARG A 122 4.14 -0.61 -21.42
CA ARG A 122 4.55 -0.12 -22.75
C ARG A 122 4.52 1.40 -22.84
N THR A 123 3.51 2.03 -22.24
CA THR A 123 3.34 3.49 -22.29
C THR A 123 3.80 4.18 -21.00
N PRO A 124 4.30 5.44 -21.07
CA PRO A 124 4.62 6.23 -19.85
C PRO A 124 3.38 6.68 -19.08
N GLU A 125 2.23 6.74 -19.76
CA GLU A 125 0.92 7.16 -19.26
C GLU A 125 -0.16 6.19 -19.73
N PRO A 126 -1.28 6.04 -18.99
CA PRO A 126 -1.60 6.69 -17.71
C PRO A 126 -0.76 6.16 -16.53
N ALA A 127 -0.96 6.72 -15.34
CA ALA A 127 -0.40 6.19 -14.09
C ALA A 127 -0.99 4.81 -13.77
N GLY A 128 -0.21 3.97 -13.07
CA GLY A 128 -0.62 2.62 -12.67
C GLY A 128 0.14 2.13 -11.45
N LEU A 129 -0.23 0.95 -10.95
CA LEU A 129 0.51 0.27 -9.88
C LEU A 129 1.52 -0.69 -10.51
N ALA A 130 2.75 -0.66 -10.01
CA ALA A 130 3.81 -1.55 -10.44
C ALA A 130 4.39 -2.27 -9.22
N VAL A 131 4.03 -3.55 -9.08
CA VAL A 131 4.30 -4.36 -7.90
C VAL A 131 5.44 -5.31 -8.20
N ILE A 132 6.53 -5.23 -7.43
CA ILE A 132 7.65 -6.16 -7.54
C ILE A 132 7.39 -7.32 -6.58
N ASP A 133 7.20 -8.52 -7.12
CA ASP A 133 6.87 -9.72 -6.38
C ASP A 133 8.08 -10.65 -6.28
N TRP A 134 8.96 -10.31 -5.34
CA TRP A 134 10.20 -11.03 -5.03
C TRP A 134 10.11 -11.64 -3.64
N GLU A 135 9.71 -12.90 -3.60
CA GLU A 135 9.48 -13.62 -2.34
C GLU A 135 10.61 -14.59 -1.98
N ASP A 136 11.60 -14.80 -2.85
CA ASP A 136 12.58 -15.88 -2.68
C ASP A 136 13.46 -15.67 -1.43
N TRP A 137 13.94 -14.44 -1.17
CA TRP A 137 14.67 -14.03 0.04
C TRP A 137 14.16 -12.71 0.62
N ARG A 138 14.46 -12.46 1.90
CA ARG A 138 14.11 -11.23 2.63
C ARG A 138 15.36 -10.41 2.91
N PRO A 139 15.35 -9.07 2.81
CA PRO A 139 16.54 -8.23 2.96
C PRO A 139 17.11 -8.21 4.40
N VAL A 140 16.33 -8.64 5.39
CA VAL A 140 16.77 -8.79 6.77
C VAL A 140 17.18 -10.25 7.00
N TRP A 141 18.45 -10.48 7.33
CA TRP A 141 19.08 -11.80 7.44
C TRP A 141 18.27 -12.76 8.30
N VAL A 142 17.86 -12.32 9.50
CA VAL A 142 17.16 -13.17 10.46
C VAL A 142 15.80 -13.63 9.95
N ARG A 143 15.17 -12.89 9.01
CA ARG A 143 13.88 -13.24 8.40
C ARG A 143 14.00 -14.37 7.36
N ASN A 144 15.20 -14.79 6.99
CA ASN A 144 15.44 -15.91 6.07
C ASN A 144 15.46 -17.25 6.83
N TRP A 145 14.34 -17.60 7.46
CA TRP A 145 14.10 -18.88 8.13
C TRP A 145 13.37 -19.88 7.23
N GLN A 146 13.19 -21.12 7.72
CA GLN A 146 12.50 -22.21 7.04
C GLN A 146 13.10 -22.50 5.66
N ASP A 147 12.28 -22.54 4.60
CA ASP A 147 12.67 -22.75 3.22
C ASP A 147 13.74 -21.73 2.74
N LYS A 148 13.78 -20.55 3.36
CA LYS A 148 14.75 -19.49 3.04
C LYS A 148 16.08 -19.62 3.78
N ASP A 149 16.26 -20.62 4.64
CA ASP A 149 17.54 -20.84 5.30
C ASP A 149 18.67 -21.18 4.30
N VAL A 150 18.31 -21.66 3.09
CA VAL A 150 19.27 -21.85 1.99
C VAL A 150 20.09 -20.57 1.72
N TYR A 151 19.49 -19.39 1.76
CA TYR A 151 20.20 -18.12 1.54
C TYR A 151 21.24 -17.86 2.62
N ARG A 152 20.92 -18.18 3.89
CA ARG A 152 21.87 -18.04 5.00
C ARG A 152 22.99 -19.07 4.90
N ARG A 153 22.68 -20.33 4.54
CA ARG A 153 23.66 -21.40 4.35
C ARG A 153 24.62 -21.09 3.21
N SER A 154 24.12 -20.76 2.03
CA SER A 154 24.93 -20.44 0.86
C SER A 154 25.77 -19.18 1.07
N SER A 155 25.25 -18.17 1.77
CA SER A 155 26.04 -16.99 2.14
C SER A 155 27.24 -17.34 3.04
N ARG A 156 27.05 -18.22 4.03
CA ARG A 156 28.15 -18.69 4.89
C ARG A 156 29.17 -19.52 4.11
N GLN A 157 28.70 -20.41 3.23
CA GLN A 157 29.57 -21.21 2.37
C GLN A 157 30.42 -20.35 1.43
N LEU A 158 29.84 -19.27 0.88
CA LEU A 158 30.54 -18.33 0.01
C LEU A 158 31.65 -17.58 0.75
N VAL A 159 31.40 -17.14 1.99
CA VAL A 159 32.42 -16.48 2.81
C VAL A 159 33.49 -17.49 3.23
N ALA A 160 33.10 -18.70 3.65
CA ALA A 160 34.05 -19.75 4.06
C ALA A 160 34.96 -20.19 2.91
N SER A 161 34.46 -20.26 1.66
CA SER A 161 35.29 -20.63 0.51
C SER A 161 36.31 -19.56 0.15
N ARG A 162 35.99 -18.28 0.37
CA ARG A 162 36.91 -17.15 0.19
C ARG A 162 37.90 -17.00 1.35
N HIS A 163 37.54 -17.50 2.54
CA HIS A 163 38.34 -17.39 3.76
C HIS A 163 38.40 -18.72 4.53
N PRO A 164 39.14 -19.74 4.03
CA PRO A 164 39.18 -21.08 4.63
C PRO A 164 39.69 -21.10 6.09
N ASP A 165 40.56 -20.14 6.44
CA ASP A 165 41.21 -20.08 7.76
C ASP A 165 40.40 -19.29 8.81
N TRP A 166 39.23 -18.75 8.45
CA TRP A 166 38.43 -17.96 9.38
C TRP A 166 37.64 -18.82 10.35
N GLN A 167 37.55 -18.36 11.60
CA GLN A 167 36.66 -18.96 12.60
C GLN A 167 35.19 -18.84 12.20
N ALA A 168 34.38 -19.84 12.58
CA ALA A 168 32.96 -19.94 12.22
C ALA A 168 32.15 -18.69 12.58
N ASP A 169 32.34 -18.11 13.77
CA ASP A 169 31.60 -16.91 14.20
C ASP A 169 31.91 -15.69 13.34
N ARG A 170 33.16 -15.57 12.87
CA ARG A 170 33.57 -14.51 11.95
C ARG A 170 32.92 -14.69 10.58
N VAL A 171 32.89 -15.93 10.08
CA VAL A 171 32.20 -16.28 8.82
C VAL A 171 30.70 -15.94 8.91
N VAL A 172 30.04 -16.27 10.01
CA VAL A 172 28.60 -15.98 10.20
C VAL A 172 28.34 -14.47 10.16
N LYS A 173 29.10 -13.68 10.93
CA LYS A 173 28.94 -12.22 10.98
C LYS A 173 29.21 -11.56 9.62
N GLN A 174 30.26 -12.00 8.93
CA GLN A 174 30.59 -11.50 7.60
C GLN A 174 29.52 -11.86 6.56
N ALA A 175 29.03 -13.11 6.58
CA ALA A 175 27.98 -13.56 5.67
C ALA A 175 26.68 -12.78 5.85
N GLN A 176 26.31 -12.46 7.10
CA GLN A 176 25.18 -11.58 7.39
C GLN A 176 25.40 -10.19 6.79
N TYR A 177 26.56 -9.57 7.06
CA TYR A 177 26.87 -8.24 6.56
C TYR A 177 26.83 -8.18 5.02
N GLU A 178 27.52 -9.10 4.34
CA GLU A 178 27.54 -9.14 2.87
C GLU A 178 26.15 -9.35 2.27
N PHE A 179 25.36 -10.26 2.85
CA PHE A 179 24.00 -10.52 2.39
C PHE A 179 23.09 -9.30 2.55
N GLU A 180 23.03 -8.69 3.74
CA GLU A 180 22.12 -7.55 3.99
C GLU A 180 22.55 -6.31 3.18
N CYS A 181 23.85 -6.06 3.02
CA CYS A 181 24.36 -5.00 2.16
C CYS A 181 23.97 -5.22 0.70
N ALA A 182 24.21 -6.41 0.15
CA ALA A 182 23.89 -6.70 -1.24
C ALA A 182 22.37 -6.75 -1.48
N ALA A 183 21.59 -7.33 -0.56
CA ALA A 183 20.12 -7.36 -0.65
C ALA A 183 19.54 -5.94 -0.69
N ARG A 184 20.03 -5.05 0.17
CA ARG A 184 19.67 -3.62 0.15
C ARG A 184 20.02 -2.98 -1.18
N GLN A 185 21.23 -3.17 -1.69
CA GLN A 185 21.67 -2.58 -2.96
C GLN A 185 20.79 -3.06 -4.13
N PHE A 186 20.56 -4.37 -4.24
CA PHE A 186 19.70 -4.94 -5.28
C PHE A 186 18.29 -4.35 -5.26
N MET A 187 17.61 -4.35 -4.11
CA MET A 187 16.25 -3.81 -4.02
C MET A 187 16.20 -2.30 -4.26
N LEU A 188 17.15 -1.55 -3.70
CA LEU A 188 17.18 -0.09 -3.80
C LEU A 188 17.48 0.40 -5.22
N GLU A 189 18.51 -0.15 -5.86
CA GLU A 189 18.88 0.25 -7.22
C GLU A 189 17.84 -0.19 -8.24
N THR A 190 17.18 -1.35 -8.04
CA THR A 190 16.02 -1.75 -8.84
C THR A 190 14.93 -0.70 -8.75
N LEU A 191 14.49 -0.31 -7.54
CA LEU A 191 13.44 0.70 -7.36
C LEU A 191 13.83 2.05 -7.98
N ARG A 192 15.07 2.50 -7.80
CA ARG A 192 15.56 3.76 -8.42
C ARG A 192 15.45 3.70 -9.94
N TYR A 193 15.93 2.60 -10.53
CA TYR A 193 15.94 2.43 -11.97
C TYR A 193 14.51 2.39 -12.54
N VAL A 194 13.64 1.53 -12.01
CA VAL A 194 12.28 1.35 -12.56
C VAL A 194 11.43 2.61 -12.40
N LYS A 195 11.60 3.37 -11.30
CA LYS A 195 10.97 4.68 -11.12
C LYS A 195 11.45 5.69 -12.16
N ALA A 196 12.74 5.71 -12.49
CA ALA A 196 13.25 6.59 -13.53
C ALA A 196 12.70 6.23 -14.92
N VAL A 197 12.49 4.93 -15.20
CA VAL A 197 11.92 4.47 -16.47
C VAL A 197 10.41 4.72 -16.56
N ARG A 198 9.68 4.62 -15.45
CA ARG A 198 8.22 4.85 -15.35
C ARG A 198 7.88 5.72 -14.12
N PRO A 199 8.08 7.04 -14.21
CA PRO A 199 7.94 7.94 -13.05
C PRO A 199 6.49 8.17 -12.59
N ARG A 200 5.51 7.91 -13.46
CA ARG A 200 4.08 8.04 -13.13
C ARG A 200 3.47 6.77 -12.53
N HIS A 201 4.19 5.66 -12.52
CA HIS A 201 3.73 4.44 -11.88
C HIS A 201 4.11 4.44 -10.40
N LEU A 202 3.23 3.88 -9.57
CA LEU A 202 3.51 3.68 -8.15
C LEU A 202 4.17 2.33 -7.93
N TRP A 203 5.46 2.36 -7.67
CA TRP A 203 6.35 1.24 -7.39
C TRP A 203 6.45 0.90 -5.90
N GLY A 204 6.59 -0.39 -5.63
CA GLY A 204 6.81 -0.98 -4.31
C GLY A 204 6.90 -2.50 -4.39
N PHE A 205 7.33 -3.13 -3.30
CA PHE A 205 7.43 -4.59 -3.21
C PHE A 205 6.18 -5.18 -2.57
N TYR A 206 5.68 -6.28 -3.14
CA TYR A 206 4.64 -7.11 -2.53
C TYR A 206 5.14 -7.66 -1.18
N LEU A 207 4.21 -7.86 -0.22
CA LEU A 207 4.41 -8.21 1.19
C LEU A 207 4.96 -7.12 2.10
N PHE A 208 5.50 -6.01 1.58
CA PHE A 208 6.20 -5.04 2.43
C PHE A 208 5.31 -3.86 2.85
N PRO A 209 5.28 -3.52 4.16
CA PRO A 209 5.86 -4.26 5.28
C PRO A 209 5.03 -5.50 5.66
N ASP A 210 5.70 -6.47 6.28
CA ASP A 210 5.04 -7.57 6.97
C ASP A 210 5.06 -7.31 8.49
N CYS A 211 3.98 -7.70 9.15
CA CYS A 211 3.73 -7.59 10.59
C CYS A 211 4.16 -8.86 11.34
N TYR A 212 4.25 -10.01 10.65
CA TYR A 212 4.56 -11.33 11.23
C TYR A 212 3.69 -11.73 12.44
N ASN A 213 2.44 -11.28 12.48
CA ASN A 213 1.46 -11.55 13.53
C ASN A 213 0.74 -12.91 13.35
N HIS A 214 1.50 -13.97 13.12
CA HIS A 214 0.99 -15.33 12.85
C HIS A 214 0.92 -16.24 14.09
N ASP A 215 1.15 -15.70 15.29
CA ASP A 215 1.16 -16.44 16.55
C ASP A 215 -0.24 -16.95 16.96
N TYR A 216 -1.31 -16.59 16.24
CA TYR A 216 -2.64 -17.23 16.36
C TYR A 216 -2.61 -18.75 16.16
N VAL A 217 -1.60 -19.29 15.47
CA VAL A 217 -1.41 -20.74 15.27
C VAL A 217 -1.07 -21.44 16.59
N GLN A 218 -0.35 -20.77 17.49
CA GLN A 218 0.13 -21.35 18.75
C GLN A 218 -0.62 -20.80 19.97
N ASN A 219 -1.06 -19.54 19.91
CA ASN A 219 -1.55 -18.78 21.07
C ASN A 219 -2.96 -18.22 20.81
N ARG A 220 -3.89 -19.06 20.36
CA ARG A 220 -5.21 -18.59 19.91
C ARG A 220 -5.98 -17.78 20.97
N GLU A 221 -5.95 -18.20 22.23
CA GLU A 221 -6.70 -17.57 23.33
C GLU A 221 -6.19 -16.16 23.68
N SER A 222 -4.87 -15.95 23.62
CA SER A 222 -4.23 -14.68 23.93
C SER A 222 -3.90 -13.84 22.70
N TYR A 223 -4.35 -14.26 21.51
CA TYR A 223 -4.00 -13.62 20.24
C TYR A 223 -4.63 -12.22 20.11
N THR A 224 -3.77 -11.20 20.14
CA THR A 224 -4.18 -9.80 20.00
C THR A 224 -4.13 -9.30 18.56
N GLY A 225 -3.41 -9.98 17.68
CA GLY A 225 -3.10 -9.53 16.31
C GLY A 225 -2.00 -8.50 16.20
N ARG A 226 -1.46 -7.97 17.30
CA ARG A 226 -0.37 -6.97 17.28
C ARG A 226 0.85 -7.51 16.54
N CYS A 227 1.51 -6.64 15.77
CA CYS A 227 2.84 -6.95 15.27
C CYS A 227 3.79 -7.08 16.48
N PRO A 228 4.63 -8.13 16.54
CA PRO A 228 5.65 -8.22 17.58
C PRO A 228 6.58 -7.00 17.55
N ASP A 229 6.94 -6.44 18.71
CA ASP A 229 7.74 -5.20 18.78
C ASP A 229 9.09 -5.33 18.05
N VAL A 230 9.69 -6.53 18.08
CA VAL A 230 10.92 -6.83 17.33
C VAL A 230 10.73 -6.71 15.81
N GLU A 231 9.54 -7.00 15.30
CA GLU A 231 9.22 -6.91 13.87
C GLU A 231 8.93 -5.48 13.45
N VAL A 232 8.32 -4.68 14.32
CA VAL A 232 8.18 -3.23 14.14
C VAL A 232 9.56 -2.58 14.07
N ALA A 233 10.47 -2.90 14.99
CA ALA A 233 11.84 -2.39 14.98
C ALA A 233 12.64 -2.83 13.74
N ARG A 234 12.44 -4.07 13.26
CA ARG A 234 13.03 -4.54 12.00
C ARG A 234 12.47 -3.80 10.78
N ASN A 235 11.19 -3.45 10.80
CA ASN A 235 10.60 -2.63 9.74
C ASN A 235 11.16 -1.19 9.77
N ASP A 236 11.48 -0.63 10.94
CA ASP A 236 12.14 0.67 11.04
C ASP A 236 13.54 0.67 10.41
N GLN A 237 14.28 -0.44 10.50
CA GLN A 237 15.58 -0.63 9.84
C GLN A 237 15.48 -0.65 8.30
N LEU A 238 14.29 -0.88 7.75
CA LEU A 238 14.00 -0.82 6.32
C LEU A 238 13.59 0.58 5.84
N ALA A 239 13.87 1.65 6.61
CA ALA A 239 13.62 3.04 6.22
C ALA A 239 14.06 3.38 4.78
N TRP A 240 15.18 2.81 4.33
CA TRP A 240 15.71 3.00 2.97
C TRP A 240 14.77 2.46 1.88
N LEU A 241 13.98 1.43 2.17
CA LEU A 241 13.00 0.85 1.27
C LEU A 241 11.78 1.76 1.17
N TRP A 242 11.24 2.15 2.33
CA TRP A 242 10.06 3.03 2.42
C TRP A 242 10.32 4.37 1.74
N ALA A 243 11.46 5.00 2.03
CA ALA A 243 11.83 6.30 1.48
C ALA A 243 11.98 6.27 -0.06
N ASN A 244 12.27 5.11 -0.65
CA ASN A 244 12.45 4.99 -2.10
C ASN A 244 11.23 4.38 -2.83
N SER A 245 10.29 3.78 -2.10
CA SER A 245 8.99 3.36 -2.63
C SER A 245 8.08 4.55 -2.95
N THR A 246 7.09 4.33 -3.81
CA THR A 246 6.02 5.31 -4.12
C THR A 246 4.63 4.80 -3.74
N ALA A 247 4.51 3.52 -3.40
CA ALA A 247 3.36 2.90 -2.74
C ALA A 247 3.82 1.72 -1.87
N LEU A 248 2.97 1.27 -0.95
CA LEU A 248 3.20 0.06 -0.15
C LEU A 248 2.14 -1.00 -0.46
N PHE A 249 2.57 -2.27 -0.43
CA PHE A 249 1.75 -3.42 -0.85
C PHE A 249 1.74 -4.54 0.21
N PRO A 250 1.24 -4.27 1.43
CA PRO A 250 1.13 -5.30 2.46
C PRO A 250 0.11 -6.37 2.04
N SER A 251 0.37 -7.63 2.37
CA SER A 251 -0.60 -8.72 2.18
C SER A 251 -1.38 -8.98 3.46
N VAL A 252 -2.70 -9.17 3.36
CA VAL A 252 -3.59 -9.53 4.48
C VAL A 252 -4.41 -10.78 4.16
N TYR A 253 -3.82 -11.72 3.43
CA TYR A 253 -4.48 -12.96 3.05
C TYR A 253 -4.97 -13.71 4.29
N LEU A 254 -6.28 -13.88 4.39
CA LEU A 254 -6.91 -14.43 5.59
C LEU A 254 -6.95 -15.96 5.49
N GLU A 255 -6.46 -16.65 6.50
CA GLU A 255 -6.60 -18.11 6.60
C GLU A 255 -7.99 -18.50 7.12
N GLU A 256 -8.51 -19.64 6.69
CA GLU A 256 -9.85 -20.13 7.08
C GLU A 256 -9.96 -20.39 8.60
N THR A 257 -8.84 -20.64 9.28
CA THR A 257 -8.75 -20.76 10.74
C THR A 257 -9.18 -19.48 11.47
N LEU A 258 -9.09 -18.32 10.80
CA LEU A 258 -9.48 -17.02 11.31
C LEU A 258 -10.85 -16.56 10.79
N ALA A 259 -11.55 -17.38 10.00
CA ALA A 259 -12.83 -17.04 9.38
C ALA A 259 -13.86 -16.56 10.41
N SER A 260 -14.58 -15.51 10.05
CA SER A 260 -15.68 -14.92 10.81
C SER A 260 -15.35 -14.67 12.28
N SER A 261 -14.14 -14.18 12.56
CA SER A 261 -13.65 -14.01 13.94
C SER A 261 -13.06 -12.63 14.22
N ALA A 262 -13.11 -12.21 15.48
CA ALA A 262 -12.42 -11.01 15.93
C ALA A 262 -10.90 -11.10 15.73
N HIS A 263 -10.33 -12.30 15.84
CA HIS A 263 -8.92 -12.54 15.56
C HIS A 263 -8.59 -12.29 14.07
N GLY A 264 -9.44 -12.71 13.14
CA GLY A 264 -9.27 -12.40 11.72
C GLY A 264 -9.26 -10.90 11.44
N ARG A 265 -10.17 -10.16 12.07
CA ARG A 265 -10.15 -8.68 12.00
C ARG A 265 -8.90 -8.07 12.61
N ASN A 266 -8.44 -8.55 13.76
CA ASN A 266 -7.23 -8.04 14.39
C ASN A 266 -5.98 -8.36 13.55
N PHE A 267 -5.91 -9.55 12.95
CA PHE A 267 -4.85 -9.95 12.03
C PHE A 267 -4.70 -8.94 10.89
N VAL A 268 -5.80 -8.60 10.21
CA VAL A 268 -5.80 -7.60 9.14
C VAL A 268 -5.48 -6.20 9.68
N ARG A 269 -6.17 -5.78 10.74
CA ARG A 269 -6.06 -4.43 11.33
C ARG A 269 -4.61 -4.05 11.59
N PHE A 270 -3.85 -4.88 12.29
CA PHE A 270 -2.48 -4.56 12.66
C PHE A 270 -1.51 -4.59 11.47
N ARG A 271 -1.77 -5.43 10.46
CA ARG A 271 -1.00 -5.41 9.20
C ARG A 271 -1.20 -4.13 8.41
N VAL A 272 -2.45 -3.66 8.31
CA VAL A 272 -2.75 -2.38 7.65
C VAL A 272 -2.21 -1.20 8.46
N GLN A 273 -2.34 -1.23 9.79
CA GLN A 273 -1.79 -0.20 10.67
C GLN A 273 -0.27 -0.10 10.56
N GLU A 274 0.45 -1.22 10.50
CA GLU A 274 1.92 -1.21 10.34
C GLU A 274 2.34 -0.61 8.99
N ALA A 275 1.62 -0.95 7.91
CA ALA A 275 1.84 -0.32 6.60
C ALA A 275 1.59 1.19 6.63
N LEU A 276 0.51 1.64 7.26
CA LEU A 276 0.20 3.06 7.41
C LEU A 276 1.22 3.78 8.30
N ARG A 277 1.74 3.12 9.34
CA ARG A 277 2.79 3.65 10.23
C ARG A 277 4.06 3.93 9.44
N VAL A 278 4.60 2.94 8.73
CA VAL A 278 5.85 3.14 7.96
C VAL A 278 5.64 4.09 6.78
N ALA A 279 4.45 4.10 6.15
CA ALA A 279 4.08 5.05 5.10
C ALA A 279 4.15 6.50 5.59
N HIS A 280 3.73 6.75 6.82
CA HIS A 280 3.70 8.07 7.43
C HIS A 280 5.10 8.54 7.86
N THR A 281 5.91 7.65 8.44
CA THR A 281 7.16 8.01 9.12
C THR A 281 8.31 8.37 8.16
N HIS A 282 8.50 7.62 7.07
CA HIS A 282 9.79 7.62 6.36
C HIS A 282 9.84 8.41 5.04
N HIS A 283 8.70 8.86 4.53
CA HIS A 283 8.65 9.68 3.32
C HIS A 283 8.45 11.15 3.69
N ALA A 284 9.36 12.06 3.33
CA ALA A 284 9.40 13.41 3.90
C ALA A 284 8.11 14.23 3.69
N ASN A 285 7.56 14.22 2.48
CA ASN A 285 6.56 15.21 2.05
C ASN A 285 5.10 14.76 2.19
N TYR A 286 4.86 13.45 2.19
CA TYR A 286 3.51 12.87 2.22
C TYR A 286 3.57 11.42 2.70
N ALA A 287 2.45 10.92 3.23
CA ALA A 287 2.29 9.51 3.56
C ALA A 287 2.06 8.69 2.28
N LEU A 288 2.87 7.66 2.06
CA LEU A 288 2.75 6.79 0.88
C LEU A 288 1.34 6.18 0.78
N PRO A 289 0.74 6.13 -0.41
CA PRO A 289 -0.50 5.40 -0.60
C PRO A 289 -0.29 3.90 -0.36
N VAL A 290 -1.15 3.31 0.47
CA VAL A 290 -1.12 1.87 0.80
C VAL A 290 -2.19 1.15 0.00
N TYR A 291 -1.79 0.16 -0.80
CA TYR A 291 -2.70 -0.71 -1.55
C TYR A 291 -2.58 -2.13 -0.99
N VAL A 292 -3.62 -2.55 -0.27
CA VAL A 292 -3.58 -3.79 0.52
C VAL A 292 -3.91 -4.98 -0.36
N PHE A 293 -3.01 -5.95 -0.45
CA PHE A 293 -3.26 -7.22 -1.12
C PHE A 293 -4.18 -8.10 -0.26
N THR A 294 -5.32 -8.48 -0.81
CA THR A 294 -6.23 -9.45 -0.21
C THR A 294 -6.70 -10.45 -1.27
N ARG A 295 -7.47 -11.47 -0.88
CA ARG A 295 -8.00 -12.49 -1.78
C ARG A 295 -9.53 -12.45 -1.74
N PRO A 296 -10.23 -12.79 -2.84
CA PRO A 296 -11.68 -13.00 -2.78
C PRO A 296 -12.07 -14.27 -1.99
N THR A 297 -11.10 -15.16 -1.70
CA THR A 297 -11.30 -16.40 -0.94
C THR A 297 -10.29 -16.51 0.19
N TYR A 298 -10.51 -17.44 1.13
CA TYR A 298 -9.49 -17.75 2.14
C TYR A 298 -8.21 -18.29 1.52
N SER A 299 -7.09 -18.09 2.21
CA SER A 299 -5.78 -18.59 1.79
C SER A 299 -5.80 -20.10 1.57
N ARG A 300 -5.22 -20.55 0.44
CA ARG A 300 -5.08 -21.98 0.06
C ARG A 300 -6.40 -22.72 -0.21
N ARG A 301 -7.55 -22.04 -0.24
CA ARG A 301 -8.87 -22.62 -0.54
C ARG A 301 -9.67 -21.71 -1.46
N LEU A 302 -10.46 -22.29 -2.36
CA LEU A 302 -11.37 -21.53 -3.25
C LEU A 302 -12.72 -21.20 -2.59
N ARG A 303 -12.75 -21.08 -1.25
CA ARG A 303 -13.95 -20.71 -0.50
C ARG A 303 -14.00 -19.19 -0.32
N GLY A 304 -15.02 -18.54 -0.88
CA GLY A 304 -15.23 -17.09 -0.77
C GLY A 304 -15.25 -16.59 0.68
N LEU A 305 -14.69 -15.40 0.91
CA LEU A 305 -14.74 -14.76 2.22
C LEU A 305 -16.20 -14.51 2.65
N SER A 306 -16.50 -14.71 3.93
CA SER A 306 -17.81 -14.37 4.48
C SER A 306 -18.06 -12.86 4.47
N GLU A 307 -19.30 -12.41 4.69
CA GLU A 307 -19.58 -10.97 4.83
C GLU A 307 -18.76 -10.34 5.96
N MET A 308 -18.65 -11.02 7.10
CA MET A 308 -17.83 -10.56 8.23
C MET A 308 -16.35 -10.44 7.85
N ASP A 309 -15.84 -11.33 7.00
CA ASP A 309 -14.45 -11.30 6.57
C ASP A 309 -14.21 -10.29 5.45
N LEU A 310 -15.20 -10.00 4.60
CA LEU A 310 -15.14 -8.85 3.69
C LEU A 310 -15.09 -7.52 4.48
N ILE A 311 -15.87 -7.42 5.56
CA ILE A 311 -15.78 -6.31 6.52
C ILE A 311 -14.39 -6.26 7.17
N SER A 312 -13.87 -7.41 7.59
CA SER A 312 -12.59 -7.49 8.31
C SER A 312 -11.38 -7.32 7.40
N THR A 313 -11.52 -7.46 6.08
CA THR A 313 -10.45 -7.28 5.09
C THR A 313 -10.58 -5.95 4.36
N ILE A 314 -11.55 -5.83 3.45
CA ILE A 314 -11.78 -4.65 2.61
C ILE A 314 -12.29 -3.48 3.46
N GLY A 315 -13.30 -3.71 4.30
CA GLY A 315 -13.88 -2.66 5.14
C GLY A 315 -12.91 -2.08 6.16
N GLU A 316 -12.13 -2.94 6.82
CA GLU A 316 -11.09 -2.53 7.77
C GLU A 316 -9.99 -1.72 7.08
N SER A 317 -9.56 -2.13 5.87
CA SER A 317 -8.59 -1.40 5.06
C SER A 317 -9.10 0.00 4.67
N ALA A 318 -10.36 0.10 4.23
CA ALA A 318 -10.99 1.36 3.87
C ALA A 318 -11.12 2.29 5.08
N ALA A 319 -11.60 1.78 6.22
CA ALA A 319 -11.79 2.55 7.44
C ALA A 319 -10.48 3.08 8.02
N LEU A 320 -9.38 2.33 7.90
CA LEU A 320 -8.06 2.75 8.36
C LEU A 320 -7.37 3.77 7.43
N GLY A 321 -7.90 4.03 6.24
CA GLY A 321 -7.36 5.04 5.32
C GLY A 321 -6.44 4.51 4.23
N ALA A 322 -6.44 3.19 3.96
CA ALA A 322 -5.74 2.64 2.79
C ALA A 322 -6.24 3.30 1.48
N ALA A 323 -5.39 3.35 0.46
CA ALA A 323 -5.75 3.87 -0.87
C ALA A 323 -6.59 2.90 -1.68
N GLY A 324 -6.52 1.63 -1.35
CA GLY A 324 -7.33 0.61 -1.97
C GLY A 324 -6.94 -0.78 -1.54
N VAL A 325 -7.62 -1.75 -2.12
CA VAL A 325 -7.30 -3.16 -2.03
C VAL A 325 -7.09 -3.74 -3.43
N ILE A 326 -6.20 -4.71 -3.53
CA ILE A 326 -5.96 -5.51 -4.73
C ILE A 326 -6.40 -6.93 -4.41
N LEU A 327 -7.47 -7.39 -5.05
CA LEU A 327 -7.95 -8.76 -4.97
C LEU A 327 -7.11 -9.62 -5.90
N TRP A 328 -6.18 -10.37 -5.34
CA TRP A 328 -5.30 -11.24 -6.08
C TRP A 328 -5.79 -12.70 -6.05
N GLY A 329 -5.46 -13.47 -7.08
CA GLY A 329 -5.66 -14.90 -7.09
C GLY A 329 -4.64 -15.66 -7.94
N ASP A 330 -4.59 -16.97 -7.72
CA ASP A 330 -3.73 -17.89 -8.46
C ASP A 330 -4.49 -18.61 -9.59
N ALA A 331 -3.80 -19.44 -10.38
CA ALA A 331 -4.42 -20.18 -11.48
C ALA A 331 -5.56 -21.13 -11.04
N GLY A 332 -5.72 -21.39 -9.74
CA GLY A 332 -6.80 -22.20 -9.18
C GLY A 332 -8.21 -21.68 -9.50
N TYR A 333 -8.38 -20.37 -9.68
CA TYR A 333 -9.70 -19.74 -9.93
C TYR A 333 -10.30 -20.06 -11.31
N THR A 334 -9.54 -20.64 -12.23
CA THR A 334 -9.98 -20.94 -13.61
C THR A 334 -9.75 -22.38 -14.03
N THR A 335 -9.73 -23.30 -13.07
CA THR A 335 -9.45 -24.72 -13.31
C THR A 335 -10.61 -25.44 -14.02
N SER A 336 -11.86 -25.07 -13.72
CA SER A 336 -13.04 -25.74 -14.27
C SER A 336 -14.25 -24.81 -14.40
N THR A 337 -15.25 -25.26 -15.16
CA THR A 337 -16.56 -24.58 -15.30
C THR A 337 -17.23 -24.39 -13.95
N GLU A 338 -17.17 -25.38 -13.06
CA GLU A 338 -17.75 -25.34 -11.72
C GLU A 338 -17.09 -24.26 -10.86
N THR A 339 -15.76 -24.12 -10.95
CA THR A 339 -15.01 -23.10 -10.22
C THR A 339 -15.39 -21.70 -10.68
N CYS A 340 -15.45 -21.47 -12.00
CA CYS A 340 -15.89 -20.18 -12.54
C CYS A 340 -17.36 -19.89 -12.20
N GLN A 341 -18.24 -20.91 -12.20
CA GLN A 341 -19.65 -20.75 -11.82
C GLN A 341 -19.80 -20.41 -10.34
N TYR A 342 -19.06 -21.10 -9.46
CA TYR A 342 -19.01 -20.77 -8.05
C TYR A 342 -18.55 -19.32 -7.83
N LEU A 343 -17.48 -18.90 -8.52
CA LEU A 343 -16.98 -17.54 -8.42
C LEU A 343 -18.00 -16.51 -8.93
N LYS A 344 -18.68 -16.79 -10.05
CA LYS A 344 -19.77 -15.95 -10.58
C LYS A 344 -20.89 -15.75 -9.56
N ASP A 345 -21.31 -16.84 -8.92
CA ASP A 345 -22.37 -16.79 -7.90
C ASP A 345 -21.91 -16.01 -6.66
N TYR A 346 -20.67 -16.24 -6.22
CA TYR A 346 -20.07 -15.51 -5.09
C TYR A 346 -19.94 -14.01 -5.35
N LEU A 347 -19.46 -13.64 -6.55
CA LEU A 347 -19.37 -12.26 -7.00
C LEU A 347 -20.73 -11.58 -6.96
N THR A 348 -21.72 -12.20 -7.62
CA THR A 348 -23.07 -11.65 -7.76
C THR A 348 -23.78 -11.50 -6.42
N ARG A 349 -23.69 -12.52 -5.55
CA ARG A 349 -24.47 -12.56 -4.31
C ARG A 349 -23.86 -11.78 -3.16
N LEU A 350 -22.52 -11.67 -3.09
CA LEU A 350 -21.85 -11.12 -1.92
C LEU A 350 -20.78 -10.08 -2.25
N LEU A 351 -19.77 -10.44 -3.03
CA LEU A 351 -18.59 -9.57 -3.18
C LEU A 351 -18.93 -8.26 -3.90
N VAL A 352 -19.66 -8.30 -5.02
CA VAL A 352 -20.02 -7.10 -5.79
C VAL A 352 -20.92 -6.15 -4.98
N PRO A 353 -22.03 -6.60 -4.35
CA PRO A 353 -22.81 -5.74 -3.46
C PRO A 353 -21.97 -5.06 -2.37
N TYR A 354 -21.06 -5.81 -1.75
CA TYR A 354 -20.18 -5.30 -0.71
C TYR A 354 -19.19 -4.25 -1.23
N VAL A 355 -18.53 -4.53 -2.37
CA VAL A 355 -17.58 -3.62 -3.02
C VAL A 355 -18.27 -2.31 -3.42
N VAL A 356 -19.47 -2.37 -3.98
CA VAL A 356 -20.25 -1.17 -4.31
C VAL A 356 -20.60 -0.39 -3.05
N ASN A 357 -21.01 -1.05 -1.97
CA ASN A 357 -21.33 -0.40 -0.70
C ASN A 357 -20.12 0.38 -0.15
N VAL A 358 -18.98 -0.28 0.06
CA VAL A 358 -17.80 0.36 0.66
C VAL A 358 -17.23 1.46 -0.25
N SER A 359 -17.15 1.23 -1.55
CA SER A 359 -16.59 2.21 -2.49
C SER A 359 -17.40 3.51 -2.49
N TRP A 360 -18.73 3.41 -2.51
CA TRP A 360 -19.58 4.60 -2.44
C TRP A 360 -19.61 5.23 -1.06
N ALA A 361 -19.56 4.45 0.02
CA ALA A 361 -19.49 5.01 1.38
C ALA A 361 -18.22 5.86 1.58
N THR A 362 -17.07 5.39 1.11
CA THR A 362 -15.83 6.19 1.16
C THR A 362 -15.92 7.46 0.30
N GLN A 363 -16.54 7.38 -0.88
CA GLN A 363 -16.76 8.53 -1.76
C GLN A 363 -17.68 9.58 -1.13
N TYR A 364 -18.82 9.16 -0.58
CA TYR A 364 -19.74 10.07 0.11
C TYR A 364 -19.11 10.70 1.33
N CYS A 365 -18.29 9.95 2.09
CA CYS A 365 -17.56 10.52 3.22
C CYS A 365 -16.55 11.59 2.76
N SER A 366 -15.78 11.30 1.72
CA SER A 366 -14.85 12.27 1.13
C SER A 366 -15.54 13.55 0.69
N TRP A 367 -16.68 13.47 -0.02
CA TRP A 367 -17.44 14.65 -0.43
C TRP A 367 -18.06 15.40 0.74
N ALA A 368 -18.69 14.69 1.67
CA ALA A 368 -19.48 15.31 2.74
C ALA A 368 -18.65 15.90 3.88
N GLN A 369 -17.45 15.35 4.13
CA GLN A 369 -16.61 15.73 5.28
C GLN A 369 -15.23 16.24 4.87
N CYS A 370 -14.71 15.86 3.70
CA CYS A 370 -13.36 16.23 3.25
C CYS A 370 -13.35 17.05 1.95
N HIS A 371 -14.48 17.68 1.59
CA HIS A 371 -14.68 18.48 0.38
C HIS A 371 -14.30 17.79 -0.95
N GLY A 372 -14.19 16.45 -0.98
CA GLY A 372 -13.66 15.71 -2.13
C GLY A 372 -12.13 15.84 -2.32
N HIS A 373 -11.44 16.44 -1.36
CA HIS A 373 -10.02 16.78 -1.38
C HIS A 373 -9.19 15.98 -0.36
N GLY A 374 -9.80 14.97 0.24
CA GLY A 374 -9.15 14.00 1.12
C GLY A 374 -9.97 12.73 1.24
N ARG A 375 -9.44 11.78 2.00
CA ARG A 375 -10.14 10.55 2.39
C ARG A 375 -10.49 10.57 3.86
N CYS A 376 -11.57 9.88 4.20
CA CYS A 376 -11.93 9.65 5.59
C CYS A 376 -11.09 8.54 6.21
N VAL A 377 -10.60 8.78 7.42
CA VAL A 377 -9.79 7.85 8.22
C VAL A 377 -10.41 7.75 9.61
N ARG A 378 -10.54 6.53 10.13
CA ARG A 378 -11.11 6.26 11.45
C ARG A 378 -10.30 6.98 12.54
N ARG A 379 -11.00 7.71 13.43
CA ARG A 379 -10.37 8.47 14.52
C ARG A 379 -9.69 7.55 15.53
N ASN A 380 -10.41 6.52 16.01
CA ASN A 380 -9.85 5.50 16.88
C ASN A 380 -9.45 4.28 16.04
N PRO A 381 -8.14 4.05 15.78
CA PRO A 381 -7.69 2.95 14.94
C PRO A 381 -7.99 1.56 15.54
N SER A 382 -8.36 1.46 16.82
CA SER A 382 -8.76 0.21 17.48
C SER A 382 -10.27 -0.02 17.55
N ALA A 383 -11.10 0.97 17.18
CA ALA A 383 -12.55 0.81 17.15
C ALA A 383 -13.00 -0.06 15.96
N SER A 384 -14.17 -0.69 16.06
CA SER A 384 -14.76 -1.49 14.97
C SER A 384 -15.84 -0.71 14.23
N THR A 385 -15.49 0.49 13.79
CA THR A 385 -16.36 1.35 12.97
C THR A 385 -15.87 1.32 11.52
N PHE A 386 -16.79 1.26 10.56
CA PHE A 386 -16.51 1.06 9.15
C PHE A 386 -17.21 2.09 8.28
N LEU A 387 -16.73 2.27 7.04
CA LEU A 387 -17.36 3.11 6.04
C LEU A 387 -18.30 2.25 5.18
N HIS A 388 -19.58 2.19 5.57
CA HIS A 388 -20.64 1.51 4.83
C HIS A 388 -21.84 2.42 4.62
N LEU A 389 -22.57 2.21 3.53
CA LEU A 389 -23.85 2.85 3.28
C LEU A 389 -24.90 2.27 4.23
N SER A 390 -25.60 3.14 4.94
CA SER A 390 -26.73 2.79 5.79
C SER A 390 -27.92 2.30 4.94
N ALA A 391 -28.47 1.14 5.27
CA ALA A 391 -29.66 0.58 4.60
C ALA A 391 -30.93 1.42 4.83
N ASN A 392 -30.94 2.30 5.84
CA ASN A 392 -32.03 3.24 6.08
C ASN A 392 -32.01 4.42 5.11
N SER A 393 -30.84 4.76 4.57
CA SER A 393 -30.61 5.95 3.75
C SER A 393 -30.36 5.62 2.28
N PHE A 394 -29.86 4.43 2.00
CA PHE A 394 -29.49 3.97 0.67
C PHE A 394 -30.05 2.60 0.35
N ARG A 395 -30.35 2.38 -0.94
CA ARG A 395 -30.63 1.07 -1.52
C ARG A 395 -29.72 0.84 -2.72
N LEU A 396 -29.15 -0.35 -2.83
CA LEU A 396 -28.45 -0.76 -4.04
C LEU A 396 -29.48 -1.23 -5.05
N VAL A 397 -29.47 -0.64 -6.24
CA VAL A 397 -30.37 -0.99 -7.34
C VAL A 397 -29.55 -1.35 -8.58
N PRO A 398 -30.10 -2.13 -9.51
CA PRO A 398 -29.43 -2.42 -10.78
C PRO A 398 -29.01 -1.17 -11.56
N GLY A 399 -27.90 -1.28 -12.29
CA GLY A 399 -27.45 -0.29 -13.28
C GLY A 399 -28.50 -0.01 -14.34
N ARG A 400 -28.44 1.18 -14.96
CA ARG A 400 -29.47 1.65 -15.90
C ARG A 400 -29.18 1.26 -17.35
N ALA A 401 -27.91 1.07 -17.69
CA ALA A 401 -27.47 0.83 -19.06
C ALA A 401 -26.46 -0.32 -19.15
N PRO A 402 -26.39 -1.01 -20.31
CA PRO A 402 -25.30 -1.92 -20.63
C PRO A 402 -23.95 -1.19 -20.52
N GLY A 403 -23.01 -1.74 -19.76
CA GLY A 403 -21.69 -1.13 -19.52
C GLY A 403 -21.58 -0.27 -18.26
N GLU A 404 -22.68 0.02 -17.55
CA GLU A 404 -22.62 0.56 -16.20
C GLU A 404 -22.30 -0.55 -15.17
N PRO A 405 -21.76 -0.20 -13.98
CA PRO A 405 -21.66 -1.15 -12.87
C PRO A 405 -23.01 -1.81 -12.58
N GLN A 406 -23.00 -3.12 -12.32
CA GLN A 406 -24.21 -3.92 -12.10
C GLN A 406 -25.12 -3.34 -11.02
N LEU A 407 -24.54 -2.71 -10.00
CA LEU A 407 -25.26 -2.09 -8.89
C LEU A 407 -24.81 -0.63 -8.72
N ARG A 408 -25.77 0.22 -8.38
CA ARG A 408 -25.54 1.62 -7.98
C ARG A 408 -26.35 1.95 -6.73
N PRO A 409 -25.85 2.83 -5.84
CA PRO A 409 -26.63 3.31 -4.72
C PRO A 409 -27.67 4.34 -5.18
N VAL A 410 -28.86 4.27 -4.60
CA VAL A 410 -29.89 5.32 -4.64
C VAL A 410 -30.20 5.72 -3.22
N GLY A 411 -30.14 7.02 -2.94
CA GLY A 411 -30.32 7.56 -1.60
C GLY A 411 -29.50 8.84 -1.42
N ASN A 412 -29.50 9.35 -0.19
CA ASN A 412 -28.66 10.47 0.21
C ASN A 412 -28.28 10.33 1.69
N LEU A 413 -27.17 10.94 2.10
CA LEU A 413 -26.75 10.96 3.49
C LEU A 413 -27.78 11.69 4.35
N SER A 414 -28.36 10.98 5.31
CA SER A 414 -29.21 11.56 6.35
C SER A 414 -28.38 12.38 7.34
N SER A 415 -29.04 13.17 8.19
CA SER A 415 -28.37 13.86 9.30
C SER A 415 -27.68 12.89 10.27
N ALA A 416 -28.29 11.71 10.50
CA ALA A 416 -27.71 10.66 11.33
C ALA A 416 -26.43 10.07 10.72
N ASP A 417 -26.42 9.85 9.40
CA ASP A 417 -25.22 9.36 8.70
C ASP A 417 -24.08 10.39 8.79
N ARG A 418 -24.37 11.67 8.55
CA ARG A 418 -23.37 12.75 8.66
C ARG A 418 -22.80 12.86 10.07
N HIS A 419 -23.65 12.76 11.09
CA HIS A 419 -23.23 12.78 12.48
C HIS A 419 -22.34 11.57 12.83
N HIS A 420 -22.68 10.38 12.32
CA HIS A 420 -21.84 9.18 12.47
C HIS A 420 -20.45 9.38 11.86
N LEU A 421 -20.39 9.91 10.63
CA LEU A 421 -19.12 10.20 9.96
C LEU A 421 -18.26 11.20 10.76
N GLN A 422 -18.84 12.32 11.19
CA GLN A 422 -18.15 13.34 11.97
C GLN A 422 -17.60 12.80 13.31
N THR A 423 -18.38 11.94 13.96
CA THR A 423 -18.03 11.34 15.25
C THR A 423 -16.88 10.34 15.14
N HIS A 424 -16.87 9.50 14.10
CA HIS A 424 -15.96 8.35 14.04
C HIS A 424 -14.81 8.51 13.05
N PHE A 425 -14.89 9.45 12.12
CA PHE A 425 -13.90 9.67 11.06
C PHE A 425 -13.38 11.11 11.06
N ARG A 426 -12.16 11.27 10.54
CA ARG A 426 -11.50 12.55 10.26
C ARG A 426 -10.89 12.51 8.87
N CYS A 427 -10.47 13.65 8.34
CA CYS A 427 -9.87 13.69 7.01
C CYS A 427 -8.35 13.48 7.04
N GLN A 428 -7.87 12.76 6.04
CA GLN A 428 -6.49 12.82 5.58
C GLN A 428 -6.49 13.45 4.18
N CYS A 429 -5.92 14.64 4.07
CA CYS A 429 -5.99 15.43 2.84
C CYS A 429 -5.05 14.91 1.76
N TYR A 430 -5.42 15.17 0.51
CA TYR A 430 -4.53 14.92 -0.62
C TYR A 430 -3.48 16.02 -0.73
N LEU A 431 -2.34 15.69 -1.34
CA LEU A 431 -1.28 16.65 -1.62
C LEU A 431 -1.81 17.94 -2.28
N GLY A 432 -1.46 19.07 -1.69
CA GLY A 432 -1.90 20.41 -2.09
C GLY A 432 -3.16 20.90 -1.36
N TRP A 433 -3.76 20.10 -0.49
CA TRP A 433 -4.90 20.48 0.34
C TRP A 433 -4.57 20.42 1.83
N GLY A 434 -5.21 21.28 2.63
CA GLY A 434 -5.10 21.31 4.09
C GLY A 434 -6.37 21.81 4.77
N GLY A 435 -6.33 21.90 6.10
CA GLY A 435 -7.50 22.12 6.95
C GLY A 435 -8.10 20.81 7.46
N GLU A 436 -8.85 20.86 8.56
CA GLU A 436 -9.51 19.68 9.18
C GLU A 436 -10.42 18.91 8.19
N GLN A 437 -10.99 19.62 7.21
CA GLN A 437 -11.90 19.08 6.19
C GLN A 437 -11.29 19.19 4.78
N CYS A 438 -9.99 19.45 4.65
CA CYS A 438 -9.31 19.61 3.35
C CYS A 438 -9.87 20.76 2.48
N GLN A 439 -10.34 21.82 3.13
CA GLN A 439 -10.99 22.96 2.49
C GLN A 439 -10.03 24.03 1.96
N TRP A 440 -8.74 23.98 2.32
CA TRP A 440 -7.74 24.95 1.89
C TRP A 440 -6.90 24.42 0.73
N ASP A 441 -6.90 25.16 -0.39
CA ASP A 441 -6.04 24.88 -1.55
C ASP A 441 -4.67 25.58 -1.38
N HIS A 442 -3.65 24.82 -1.01
CA HIS A 442 -2.29 25.32 -0.85
C HIS A 442 -1.57 25.52 -2.18
N ARG A 443 -2.09 25.00 -3.30
CA ARG A 443 -1.48 25.18 -4.64
C ARG A 443 -1.61 26.64 -5.09
N GLN A 444 -2.74 27.28 -4.76
CA GLN A 444 -2.98 28.69 -5.06
C GLN A 444 -2.16 29.64 -4.17
N ALA A 445 -1.90 29.26 -2.93
CA ALA A 445 -1.04 30.04 -2.03
C ALA A 445 0.41 30.09 -2.50
N ALA A 446 0.94 28.98 -3.03
CA ALA A 446 2.27 28.94 -3.64
C ALA A 446 2.36 29.76 -4.94
N GLY A 447 1.32 29.72 -5.79
CA GLY A 447 1.25 30.52 -7.02
C GLY A 447 1.19 32.03 -6.77
N ARG A 448 0.44 32.48 -5.75
CA ARG A 448 0.40 33.90 -5.34
C ARG A 448 1.68 34.35 -4.65
N ALA A 449 2.36 33.47 -3.90
CA ALA A 449 3.67 33.78 -3.35
C ALA A 449 4.73 33.92 -4.44
N SER A 450 4.68 33.11 -5.51
CA SER A 450 5.61 33.26 -6.65
C SER A 450 5.33 34.50 -7.51
N GLU A 451 4.06 34.93 -7.65
CA GLU A 451 3.74 36.18 -8.35
C GLU A 451 4.01 37.43 -7.51
N ALA A 452 3.83 37.37 -6.18
CA ALA A 452 4.16 38.47 -5.27
C ALA A 452 5.68 38.61 -4.99
N TRP A 453 6.49 37.62 -5.35
CA TRP A 453 7.97 37.66 -5.22
C TRP A 453 8.69 38.08 -6.51
N ALA A 454 7.98 38.26 -7.63
CA ALA A 454 8.55 38.72 -8.90
C ALA A 454 8.50 40.24 -9.10
N GLY A 455 7.95 41.00 -8.14
CA GLY A 455 7.93 42.45 -8.20
C GLY A 455 8.16 43.06 -6.82
N SER A 456 9.18 43.92 -6.71
CA SER A 456 9.38 44.89 -5.63
C SER A 456 9.86 44.43 -4.25
N HIS A 457 10.93 43.63 -4.13
CA HIS A 457 11.73 43.59 -2.88
C HIS A 457 13.26 43.46 -3.05
N LEU A 458 13.79 43.64 -4.27
CA LEU A 458 15.25 43.63 -4.53
C LEU A 458 15.98 44.94 -4.13
N THR A 459 15.26 45.95 -3.63
CA THR A 459 15.87 47.19 -3.11
C THR A 459 15.78 47.33 -1.59
N SER A 460 15.00 46.51 -0.89
CA SER A 460 14.76 46.66 0.56
C SER A 460 15.61 45.76 1.45
N LEU A 461 16.20 44.68 0.89
CA LEU A 461 17.06 43.74 1.64
C LEU A 461 18.54 44.17 1.71
N LEU A 462 18.96 45.17 0.93
CA LEU A 462 20.28 45.80 1.05
C LEU A 462 20.32 46.97 2.04
N ALA A 463 19.18 47.50 2.46
CA ALA A 463 19.11 48.63 3.41
C ALA A 463 19.10 48.19 4.89
N LEU A 464 18.75 46.95 5.20
CA LEU A 464 18.69 46.42 6.57
C LEU A 464 19.98 45.74 7.04
N ALA A 465 20.91 45.43 6.13
CA ALA A 465 22.23 44.87 6.47
C ALA A 465 23.28 45.95 6.81
N ALA A 466 22.98 47.24 6.60
CA ALA A 466 23.90 48.35 6.88
C ALA A 466 23.65 49.04 8.25
N LEU A 467 22.59 48.66 8.98
CA LEU A 467 22.23 49.30 10.27
C LEU A 467 22.46 48.42 11.50
N ALA A 468 23.01 47.21 11.32
CA ALA A 468 23.32 46.27 12.42
C ALA A 468 24.82 46.16 12.76
N PHE A 469 25.68 47.02 12.19
CA PHE A 469 27.13 47.05 12.46
C PHE A 469 27.64 48.35 13.09
N SER A 470 26.75 49.16 13.62
CA SER A 470 27.11 50.17 14.61
C SER A 470 26.25 49.90 15.84
N TRP A 471 26.88 49.37 16.87
CA TRP A 471 26.56 49.47 18.32
C TRP A 471 27.09 48.23 19.05
N THR A 472 28.41 48.07 19.00
CA THR A 472 29.22 47.46 20.07
C THR A 472 30.57 48.19 20.07
N LEU A 473 30.62 49.29 20.81
CA LEU A 473 31.79 49.81 21.51
C LEU A 473 31.28 50.66 22.66
#